data_AF-A0AAU5WZT6-F1
#
_entry.id   AF-A0AAU5WZT6-F1
#
_cell.length_a   1.000
_cell.length_b   1.000
_cell.length_c   1.000
_cell.angle_alpha   90.00
_cell.angle_beta   90.00
_cell.angle_gamma   90.00
#
_symmetry.space_group_name_H-M   'P 1'
#
loop_
_entity.id
_entity.type
_entity.pdbx_description
1 polymer ?
#
loop_
_entity_poly.entity_id
_entity_poly.type
_entity_poly.pdbx_seq_one_letter_code
_entity_poly.pdbx_strand_id
1 'polypeptide(L)'
;MARESEWLAPGVRVKRGGRLVFLLAWKRDKYGRWWGHVAWLAREQVTWRGVDVWMLADDLERVDGEDYRRVPRRFADDSPF
;
A
#
# COMPACT_ATOMS: atom_id res chain seq x y z
N MET A 1 12.64 -28.39 -4.62
CA MET A 1 12.49 -27.03 -5.17
C MET A 1 11.33 -26.36 -4.46
N ALA A 2 11.59 -25.58 -3.42
CA ALA A 2 10.55 -24.78 -2.80
C ALA A 2 10.19 -23.64 -3.77
N ARG A 3 8.95 -23.60 -4.25
CA ARG A 3 8.42 -22.36 -4.84
C ARG A 3 8.38 -21.36 -3.70
N GLU A 4 9.26 -20.36 -3.72
CA GLU A 4 9.05 -19.16 -2.92
C GLU A 4 7.60 -18.74 -3.17
N SER A 5 6.80 -18.72 -2.11
CA SER A 5 5.43 -18.24 -2.18
C SER A 5 5.52 -16.73 -2.29
N GLU A 6 5.90 -16.22 -3.47
CA GLU A 6 5.93 -14.79 -3.75
C GLU A 6 4.52 -14.25 -3.50
N TRP A 7 4.43 -13.43 -2.45
CA TRP A 7 3.22 -12.71 -2.16
C TRP A 7 3.23 -11.44 -2.99
N LEU A 8 2.28 -11.33 -3.91
CA LEU A 8 2.03 -10.11 -4.66
C LEU A 8 1.14 -9.19 -3.82
N ALA A 9 1.61 -7.97 -3.60
CA ALA A 9 0.83 -6.93 -2.94
C ALA A 9 -0.42 -6.60 -3.80
N PRO A 10 -1.61 -6.49 -3.20
CA PRO A 10 -2.81 -6.18 -3.95
C PRO A 10 -2.81 -4.73 -4.45
N GLY A 11 -3.48 -4.50 -5.57
CA GLY A 11 -3.68 -3.16 -6.12
C GLY A 11 -4.73 -2.36 -5.33
N VAL A 12 -4.55 -1.04 -5.25
CA VAL A 12 -5.57 -0.06 -4.86
C VAL A 12 -5.54 1.12 -5.83
N ARG A 13 -6.68 1.79 -6.00
CA ARG A 13 -6.78 2.99 -6.83
C ARG A 13 -6.74 4.23 -5.94
N VAL A 14 -5.86 5.18 -6.26
CA VAL A 14 -5.87 6.50 -5.64
C VAL A 14 -7.07 7.27 -6.19
N LYS A 15 -8.01 7.67 -5.33
CA LYS A 15 -9.25 8.36 -5.74
C LYS A 15 -8.93 9.65 -6.49
N ARG A 16 -7.96 10.42 -6.00
CA ARG A 16 -7.47 11.62 -6.66
C ARG A 16 -6.53 11.27 -7.80
N GLY A 17 -7.05 11.29 -9.03
CA GLY A 17 -6.26 11.06 -10.25
C GLY A 17 -6.26 9.61 -10.76
N GLY A 18 -6.92 8.68 -10.07
CA GLY A 18 -7.22 7.34 -10.59
C GLY A 18 -6.03 6.39 -10.76
N ARG A 19 -4.85 6.74 -10.23
CA ARG A 19 -3.63 5.92 -10.37
C ARG A 19 -3.76 4.60 -9.60
N LEU A 20 -3.42 3.49 -10.26
CA LEU A 20 -3.26 2.19 -9.61
C LEU A 20 -1.90 2.11 -8.91
N VAL A 21 -1.91 1.71 -7.64
CA VAL A 21 -0.70 1.56 -6.81
C VAL A 21 -0.80 0.25 -6.01
N PHE A 22 0.32 -0.31 -5.60
CA PHE A 22 0.36 -1.51 -4.77
C PHE A 22 0.23 -1.14 -3.29
N LEU A 23 -0.63 -1.84 -2.56
CA LEU A 23 -0.81 -1.65 -1.14
C LEU A 23 0.08 -2.62 -0.36
N LEU A 24 1.09 -2.08 0.30
CA LEU A 24 2.12 -2.84 0.99
C LEU A 24 1.78 -3.12 2.45
N ALA A 25 1.12 -2.19 3.14
CA ALA A 25 0.75 -2.34 4.54
C ALA A 25 -0.36 -1.35 4.94
N TRP A 26 -1.02 -1.64 6.05
CA TRP A 26 -1.88 -0.70 6.77
C TRP A 26 -1.23 -0.29 8.08
N LYS A 27 -1.43 0.97 8.49
CA LYS A 27 -1.10 1.48 9.82
C LYS A 27 -2.29 2.23 10.38
N ARG A 28 -2.64 1.97 11.64
CA ARG A 28 -3.59 2.81 12.37
C ARG A 28 -2.83 3.84 13.20
N ASP A 29 -3.14 5.12 13.03
CA ASP A 29 -2.52 6.20 13.82
C ASP A 29 -3.14 6.30 15.24
N LYS A 30 -2.56 7.15 16.09
CA LYS A 30 -3.03 7.39 17.47
C LYS A 30 -4.44 8.00 17.56
N TYR A 31 -4.98 8.50 16.45
CA TYR A 31 -6.33 9.04 16.34
C TYR A 31 -7.31 8.02 15.75
N GLY A 32 -6.88 6.76 15.57
CA GLY A 32 -7.71 5.69 15.03
C GLY A 32 -7.85 5.72 13.50
N ARG A 33 -7.18 6.62 12.78
CA ARG A 33 -7.27 6.70 11.32
C ARG A 33 -6.36 5.66 10.67
N TRP A 34 -6.86 5.02 9.63
CA TRP A 34 -6.09 4.08 8.83
C TRP A 34 -5.32 4.79 7.72
N TRP A 35 -4.07 4.41 7.58
CA TRP A 35 -3.15 4.84 6.53
C TRP A 35 -2.66 3.62 5.76
N GLY A 36 -2.66 3.69 4.43
CA GLY A 36 -2.09 2.67 3.55
C GLY A 36 -0.68 3.08 3.14
N HIS A 37 0.30 2.18 3.35
CA HIS A 37 1.61 2.28 2.72
C HIS A 37 1.47 1.76 1.31
N VAL A 38 1.63 2.64 0.33
CA VAL A 38 1.44 2.32 -1.08
C VAL A 38 2.73 2.54 -1.84
N ALA A 39 2.92 1.79 -2.93
CA ALA A 39 4.06 1.94 -3.82
C ALA A 39 3.69 1.84 -5.30
N TRP A 40 4.44 2.53 -6.16
CA TRP A 40 4.33 2.44 -7.61
C TRP A 40 5.67 2.77 -8.29
N LEU A 41 5.77 2.41 -9.56
CA LEU A 41 6.87 2.85 -10.42
C LEU A 41 6.48 4.15 -11.13
N ALA A 42 7.33 5.16 -11.03
CA ALA A 42 7.24 6.39 -11.78
C ALA A 42 8.37 6.45 -12.81
N ARG A 43 8.07 6.97 -13.99
CA ARG A 43 9.10 7.26 -15.00
C ARG A 43 9.59 8.69 -14.80
N GLU A 44 10.90 8.84 -14.66
CA GLU A 44 11.59 10.11 -14.59
C GLU A 44 12.49 10.25 -15.82
N GLN A 45 12.00 10.96 -16.84
CA GLN A 45 12.63 11.04 -18.16
C GLN A 45 12.88 9.65 -18.78
N VAL A 46 14.12 9.17 -18.70
CA VAL A 46 14.60 7.89 -19.25
C VAL A 46 14.77 6.80 -18.20
N THR A 47 14.67 7.11 -16.91
CA THR A 47 14.82 6.15 -15.82
C THR A 47 13.47 5.82 -15.16
N TRP A 48 13.42 4.65 -14.51
CA TRP A 48 12.32 4.25 -13.65
C TRP A 48 12.74 4.38 -12.20
N ARG A 49 11.85 4.92 -11.37
CA ARG A 49 12.04 5.07 -9.93
C ARG A 49 10.87 4.46 -9.18
N GLY A 50 11.18 3.68 -8.13
CA GLY A 50 10.21 3.27 -7.13
C GLY A 50 9.83 4.42 -6.22
N VAL A 51 8.54 4.64 -6.03
CA VAL A 51 7.99 5.59 -5.08
C VAL A 51 7.13 4.82 -4.09
N ASP A 52 7.34 5.06 -2.80
CA ASP A 52 6.46 4.60 -1.74
C ASP A 52 6.10 5.73 -0.78
N VAL A 53 4.87 5.72 -0.28
CA VAL A 53 4.33 6.77 0.59
C VAL A 53 3.17 6.25 1.43
N TRP A 54 2.90 6.91 2.56
CA TRP A 54 1.70 6.69 3.33
C TRP A 54 0.56 7.61 2.86
N MET A 55 -0.60 7.03 2.54
CA MET A 55 -1.82 7.76 2.17
C MET A 55 -2.95 7.45 3.15
N LEU A 56 -3.88 8.37 3.34
CA LEU A 56 -5.10 8.08 4.11
C LEU A 56 -5.89 6.98 3.42
N ALA A 57 -6.42 6.03 4.19
CA ALA A 57 -7.27 4.97 3.64
C ALA A 57 -8.48 5.54 2.87
N ASP A 58 -8.99 6.70 3.30
CA ASP A 58 -10.10 7.40 2.64
C ASP A 58 -9.76 7.91 1.24
N ASP A 59 -8.48 8.07 0.91
CA ASP A 59 -8.01 8.46 -0.43
C ASP A 59 -7.77 7.25 -1.35
N LEU A 60 -7.92 6.04 -0.81
CA LEU A 60 -7.70 4.78 -1.52
C LEU A 60 -9.04 4.08 -1.77
N GLU A 61 -9.14 3.46 -2.94
CA GLU A 61 -10.27 2.66 -3.37
C GLU A 61 -9.80 1.24 -3.65
N ARG A 62 -10.59 0.26 -3.19
CA ARG A 62 -10.32 -1.15 -3.47
C ARG A 62 -10.56 -1.43 -4.95
N VAL A 63 -9.75 -2.30 -5.50
CA VAL A 63 -9.97 -2.90 -6.82
C VAL A 63 -10.63 -4.26 -6.61
N ASP A 64 -11.67 -4.52 -7.39
CA ASP A 64 -12.40 -5.78 -7.33
C ASP A 64 -11.50 -6.95 -7.74
N GLY A 65 -11.64 -8.08 -7.05
CA GLY A 65 -10.86 -9.29 -7.29
C GLY A 65 -9.51 -9.36 -6.57
N GLU A 66 -9.02 -8.26 -5.98
CA GLU A 66 -7.78 -8.23 -5.21
C GLU A 66 -7.94 -8.83 -3.79
N ASP A 67 -6.94 -9.59 -3.32
CA ASP A 67 -6.93 -10.18 -1.99
C ASP A 67 -6.18 -9.33 -0.96
N TYR A 68 -6.95 -8.59 -0.16
CA TYR A 68 -6.42 -7.72 0.89
C TYR A 68 -6.17 -8.42 2.22
N ARG A 69 -6.53 -9.70 2.38
CA ARG A 69 -6.46 -10.41 3.67
C ARG A 69 -5.02 -10.59 4.15
N ARG A 70 -4.08 -10.63 3.20
CA ARG A 70 -2.64 -10.81 3.46
C ARG A 70 -1.89 -9.50 3.62
N VAL A 71 -2.53 -8.34 3.46
CA VAL A 71 -1.88 -7.04 3.66
C VAL A 71 -1.57 -6.87 5.15
N PRO A 72 -0.28 -6.72 5.53
CA PRO A 72 0.13 -6.50 6.91
C PRO A 72 -0.60 -5.33 7.55
N ARG A 73 -0.96 -5.46 8.83
CA ARG A 73 -1.59 -4.40 9.62
C ARG A 73 -0.73 -4.08 10.83
N ARG A 74 -0.37 -2.81 11.00
CA ARG A 74 0.39 -2.29 12.14
C ARG A 74 -0.50 -1.39 12.98
N PHE A 75 -0.44 -1.57 14.29
CA PHE A 75 -1.13 -0.72 15.25
C PHE A 75 -0.10 0.14 15.98
N ALA A 76 -0.46 1.37 16.32
CA ALA A 76 0.46 2.33 16.95
C ALA A 76 0.98 1.91 18.34
N ASP A 77 0.49 0.79 18.91
CA ASP A 77 1.01 0.23 20.17
C ASP A 77 2.40 -0.40 20.02
N ASP A 78 2.88 -0.65 18.80
CA ASP A 78 4.28 -0.96 18.54
C ASP A 78 5.07 0.33 18.27
N SER A 79 5.25 1.17 19.30
CA SER A 79 6.27 2.22 19.32
C SER A 79 7.45 1.73 20.16
N PRO A 80 8.68 1.87 19.63
CA PRO A 80 9.65 2.63 20.40
C PRO A 80 10.30 3.67 19.49
N PHE A 81 9.57 4.75 19.23
CA PHE A 81 10.07 6.04 19.69
C PHE A 81 9.40 6.36 21.02
#